data_AF-A0A7V5SCX5-F1
#
_entry.id   AF-A0A7V5SCX5-F1
#
_cell.length_a   1.000
_cell.length_b   1.000
_cell.length_c   1.000
_cell.angle_alpha   90.00
_cell.angle_beta   90.00
_cell.angle_gamma   90.00
#
_symmetry.space_group_name_H-M   'P 1'
#
loop_
_entity.id
_entity.type
_entity.pdbx_description
1 polymer ?
#
loop_
_entity_poly.entity_id
_entity_poly.type
_entity_poly.pdbx_seq_one_letter_code
_entity_poly.pdbx_strand_id
1 'polypeptide(L)'
;MWTLIWGFLMAWAQAPTYPDNPYHAAFQAAYATHPRIPRGALEAIAYTQSRFFPIEPDPHAHMPQPWGLFGWIENGQGHFRENFRLIVSLSGISADTLKVSPVHQVQAMARAYEKRMKARRLSPDDHRGQAAVFVDISYIPLWDTSALRIELQGLYRFLTDSVAARKYGFTPWNVSPAEVPLPIPTRPQRVPMRQDIFSR
;
A
#
# COMPACT_ATOMS: atom_id res chain seq x y z
N MET A 1 9.62 -11.61 -58.54
CA MET A 1 9.63 -12.76 -57.62
C MET A 1 9.97 -12.20 -56.23
N TRP A 2 9.00 -12.28 -55.31
CA TRP A 2 9.04 -12.02 -53.86
C TRP A 2 9.22 -10.57 -53.34
N THR A 3 8.07 -9.98 -52.97
CA THR A 3 7.88 -8.91 -51.98
C THR A 3 8.01 -9.50 -50.56
N LEU A 4 8.88 -8.95 -49.72
CA LEU A 4 8.87 -9.21 -48.28
C LEU A 4 8.26 -7.99 -47.57
N ILE A 5 6.99 -8.12 -47.19
CA ILE A 5 6.31 -7.19 -46.29
C ILE A 5 6.77 -7.55 -44.86
N TRP A 6 7.66 -6.74 -44.29
CA TRP A 6 7.94 -6.78 -42.86
C TRP A 6 6.77 -6.16 -42.12
N GLY A 7 5.90 -7.01 -41.58
CA GLY A 7 4.84 -6.59 -40.67
C GLY A 7 5.43 -6.05 -39.37
N PHE A 8 5.36 -4.74 -39.18
CA PHE A 8 5.60 -4.09 -37.90
C PHE A 8 4.40 -4.36 -36.98
N LEU A 9 4.50 -5.37 -36.12
CA LEU A 9 3.64 -5.51 -34.95
C LEU A 9 4.13 -4.50 -33.89
N MET A 10 3.74 -3.23 -34.04
CA MET A 10 3.80 -2.27 -32.93
C MET A 10 2.64 -2.57 -32.00
N ALA A 11 2.89 -3.35 -30.95
CA ALA A 11 1.98 -3.45 -29.82
C ALA A 11 1.95 -2.09 -29.12
N TRP A 12 0.87 -1.34 -29.31
CA TRP A 12 0.62 -0.13 -28.55
C TRP A 12 0.27 -0.53 -27.11
N ALA A 13 1.22 -0.39 -26.19
CA ALA A 13 0.93 -0.51 -24.77
C ALA A 13 -0.01 0.65 -24.38
N GLN A 14 -1.25 0.35 -24.00
CA GLN A 14 -2.14 1.39 -23.48
C GLN A 14 -1.57 1.93 -22.17
N ALA A 15 -1.41 3.25 -22.09
CA ALA A 15 -1.00 3.89 -20.85
C ALA A 15 -2.02 3.55 -19.75
N PRO A 16 -1.58 3.26 -18.52
CA PRO A 16 -2.49 2.98 -17.41
C PRO A 16 -3.42 4.18 -17.20
N THR A 17 -4.72 3.93 -17.27
CA THR A 17 -5.74 4.92 -16.91
C THR A 17 -5.94 4.87 -15.40
N TYR A 18 -5.59 5.97 -14.74
CA TYR A 18 -5.77 6.13 -13.30
C TYR A 18 -7.19 6.66 -13.01
N PRO A 19 -7.95 6.02 -12.09
CA PRO A 19 -9.32 6.44 -11.77
C PRO A 19 -9.33 7.78 -11.03
N ASP A 20 -10.51 8.37 -10.87
CA ASP A 20 -10.64 9.53 -9.99
C ASP A 20 -10.54 9.11 -8.52
N ASN A 21 -9.93 9.97 -7.70
CA ASN A 21 -9.86 9.78 -6.26
C ASN A 21 -10.94 10.67 -5.59
N PRO A 22 -12.08 10.11 -5.15
CA PRO A 22 -13.15 10.90 -4.53
C PRO A 22 -12.75 11.51 -3.17
N TYR A 23 -11.63 11.06 -2.60
CA TYR A 23 -11.13 11.52 -1.31
C TYR A 23 -9.96 12.51 -1.44
N HIS A 24 -9.69 13.07 -2.63
CA HIS A 24 -8.56 13.97 -2.88
C HIS A 24 -8.38 15.07 -1.81
N ALA A 25 -9.48 15.70 -1.37
CA ALA A 25 -9.42 16.71 -0.31
C ALA A 25 -8.88 16.16 1.03
N ALA A 26 -9.24 14.93 1.40
CA ALA A 26 -8.74 14.28 2.61
C ALA A 26 -7.24 13.98 2.52
N PHE A 27 -6.76 13.54 1.34
CA PHE A 27 -5.33 13.33 1.10
C PHE A 27 -4.54 14.66 1.19
N GLN A 28 -5.03 15.73 0.57
CA GLN A 28 -4.38 17.06 0.67
C GLN A 28 -4.35 17.56 2.12
N ALA A 29 -5.44 17.42 2.86
CA ALA A 29 -5.49 17.78 4.27
C ALA A 29 -4.49 16.97 5.11
N ALA A 30 -4.35 15.67 4.83
CA ALA A 30 -3.36 14.82 5.50
C ALA A 30 -1.91 15.25 5.22
N TYR A 31 -1.58 15.63 3.98
CA TYR A 31 -0.24 16.15 3.68
C TYR A 31 0.02 17.53 4.31
N ALA A 32 -1.01 18.37 4.44
CA ALA A 32 -0.89 19.65 5.12
C ALA A 32 -0.58 19.48 6.62
N THR A 33 -1.18 18.49 7.28
CA THR A 33 -0.94 18.22 8.72
C THR A 33 0.28 17.33 8.98
N HIS A 34 0.70 16.52 8.01
CA HIS A 34 1.85 15.61 8.12
C HIS A 34 2.87 15.87 6.99
N PRO A 35 3.57 17.03 6.99
CA PRO A 35 4.46 17.43 5.89
C PRO A 35 5.71 16.54 5.74
N ARG A 36 5.98 15.65 6.70
CA ARG A 36 7.06 14.66 6.60
C ARG A 36 6.74 13.52 5.62
N ILE A 37 5.47 13.28 5.31
CA ILE A 37 5.09 12.21 4.40
C ILE A 37 5.37 12.68 2.96
N PRO A 38 6.18 11.94 2.18
CA PRO A 38 6.37 12.27 0.78
C PRO A 38 5.04 12.15 0.01
N ARG A 39 4.73 13.17 -0.78
CA ARG A 39 3.50 13.21 -1.57
C ARG A 39 3.42 12.00 -2.52
N GLY A 40 2.20 11.50 -2.70
CA GLY A 40 1.91 10.29 -3.47
C GLY A 40 1.97 9.00 -2.65
N ALA A 41 2.64 8.96 -1.49
CA ALA A 41 2.77 7.73 -0.69
C ALA A 41 1.43 7.15 -0.26
N LEU A 42 0.52 8.00 0.22
CA LEU A 42 -0.80 7.57 0.68
C LEU A 42 -1.66 7.12 -0.50
N GLU A 43 -1.62 7.85 -1.62
CA GLU A 43 -2.32 7.52 -2.85
C GLU A 43 -1.84 6.19 -3.43
N ALA A 44 -0.53 5.92 -3.40
CA ALA A 44 0.03 4.66 -3.87
C ALA A 44 -0.53 3.47 -3.10
N ILE A 45 -0.67 3.58 -1.78
CA ILE A 45 -1.25 2.53 -0.93
C ILE A 45 -2.74 2.36 -1.28
N ALA A 46 -3.53 3.44 -1.24
CA ALA A 46 -4.97 3.36 -1.54
C ALA A 46 -5.25 2.84 -2.95
N TYR A 47 -4.47 3.28 -3.95
CA TYR A 47 -4.59 2.79 -5.31
C TYR A 47 -4.21 1.32 -5.43
N THR A 48 -3.08 0.91 -4.84
CA THR A 48 -2.60 -0.48 -4.90
C THR A 48 -3.57 -1.44 -4.26
N GLN A 49 -4.17 -1.04 -3.13
CA GLN A 49 -5.03 -1.91 -2.35
C GLN A 49 -6.47 -1.94 -2.84
N SER A 50 -7.04 -0.77 -3.16
CA SER A 50 -8.49 -0.66 -3.36
C SER A 50 -8.87 0.13 -4.61
N ARG A 51 -7.88 0.62 -5.38
CA ARG A 51 -8.09 1.54 -6.51
C ARG A 51 -8.91 2.79 -6.13
N PHE A 52 -8.78 3.23 -4.86
CA PHE A 52 -9.58 4.29 -4.23
C PHE A 52 -11.06 3.98 -3.97
N PHE A 53 -11.50 2.74 -4.19
CA PHE A 53 -12.83 2.27 -3.84
C PHE A 53 -12.74 1.43 -2.56
N PRO A 54 -13.28 1.87 -1.42
CA PRO A 54 -13.18 1.13 -0.18
C PRO A 54 -13.74 -0.29 -0.32
N ILE A 55 -13.01 -1.28 0.18
CA ILE A 55 -13.41 -2.68 0.12
C ILE A 55 -14.37 -2.98 1.27
N GLU A 56 -15.48 -3.64 0.97
CA GLU A 56 -16.36 -4.24 1.97
C GLU A 56 -16.15 -5.76 1.96
N PRO A 57 -15.81 -6.38 3.10
CA PRO A 57 -15.57 -7.80 3.17
C PRO A 57 -16.89 -8.56 3.01
N ASP A 58 -16.85 -9.64 2.24
CA ASP A 58 -17.96 -10.59 2.18
C ASP A 58 -18.08 -11.31 3.54
N PRO A 59 -19.22 -11.19 4.25
CA PRO A 59 -19.41 -11.86 5.54
C PRO A 59 -19.42 -13.39 5.43
N HIS A 60 -19.58 -13.95 4.23
CA HIS A 60 -19.57 -15.39 3.98
C HIS A 60 -18.18 -15.92 3.58
N ALA A 61 -17.18 -15.06 3.43
CA ALA A 61 -15.84 -15.48 3.08
C ALA A 61 -15.20 -16.34 4.18
N HIS A 62 -14.64 -17.48 3.80
CA HIS A 62 -13.92 -18.38 4.71
C HIS A 62 -12.46 -17.99 4.94
N MET A 63 -11.97 -16.95 4.25
CA MET A 63 -10.60 -16.44 4.37
C MET A 63 -10.64 -14.98 4.79
N PRO A 64 -9.65 -14.49 5.57
CA PRO A 64 -9.54 -13.07 5.91
C PRO A 64 -9.64 -12.19 4.66
N GLN A 65 -10.58 -11.24 4.69
CA GLN A 65 -10.79 -10.29 3.61
C GLN A 65 -10.22 -8.91 3.99
N PRO A 66 -9.58 -8.22 3.03
CA PRO A 66 -9.21 -6.81 3.22
C PRO A 66 -10.47 -5.96 3.33
N TRP A 67 -10.36 -4.84 4.04
CA TRP A 67 -11.44 -3.89 4.23
C TRP A 67 -10.94 -2.44 4.15
N GLY A 68 -11.83 -1.55 3.72
CA GLY A 68 -11.59 -0.11 3.68
C GLY A 68 -10.72 0.33 2.50
N LEU A 69 -10.33 1.61 2.53
CA LEU A 69 -9.58 2.27 1.46
C LEU A 69 -8.14 1.78 1.32
N PHE A 70 -7.57 1.21 2.39
CA PHE A 70 -6.17 0.81 2.45
C PHE A 70 -5.98 -0.71 2.59
N GLY A 71 -7.03 -1.50 2.33
CA GLY A 71 -6.96 -2.97 2.36
C GLY A 71 -6.53 -3.53 3.72
N TRP A 72 -7.14 -3.06 4.79
CA TRP A 72 -6.78 -3.48 6.14
C TRP A 72 -7.36 -4.84 6.50
N ILE A 73 -6.56 -5.64 7.20
CA ILE A 73 -6.94 -6.95 7.73
C ILE A 73 -7.07 -6.84 9.25
N GLU A 74 -8.27 -7.10 9.76
CA GLU A 74 -8.56 -7.07 11.20
C GLU A 74 -8.24 -8.39 11.91
N ASN A 75 -8.58 -9.52 11.28
CA ASN A 75 -8.27 -10.85 11.76
C ASN A 75 -7.63 -11.66 10.62
N GLY A 76 -6.31 -11.79 10.68
CA GLY A 76 -5.55 -12.46 9.62
C GLY A 76 -5.53 -13.98 9.69
N GLN A 77 -6.13 -14.60 10.72
CA GLN A 77 -6.23 -16.05 10.92
C GLN A 77 -4.91 -16.82 10.70
N GLY A 78 -3.77 -16.19 10.97
CA GLY A 78 -2.43 -16.74 10.74
C GLY A 78 -1.91 -16.69 9.31
N HIS A 79 -2.74 -16.29 8.33
CA HIS A 79 -2.35 -16.08 6.93
C HIS A 79 -1.80 -14.69 6.67
N PHE A 80 -2.35 -13.67 7.34
CA PHE A 80 -1.96 -12.28 7.18
C PHE A 80 -1.66 -11.62 8.52
N ARG A 81 -0.88 -10.55 8.47
CA ARG A 81 -0.67 -9.64 9.60
C ARG A 81 -1.90 -8.77 9.77
N GLU A 82 -2.30 -8.57 11.02
CA GLU A 82 -3.45 -7.75 11.39
C GLU A 82 -3.08 -6.25 11.36
N ASN A 83 -2.82 -5.71 10.17
CA ASN A 83 -2.38 -4.34 10.01
C ASN A 83 -3.43 -3.32 10.48
N PHE A 84 -4.73 -3.68 10.53
CA PHE A 84 -5.75 -2.77 11.06
C PHE A 84 -5.48 -2.38 12.52
N ARG A 85 -5.22 -3.37 13.39
CA ARG A 85 -4.89 -3.15 14.81
C ARG A 85 -3.63 -2.31 14.96
N LEU A 86 -2.65 -2.54 14.08
CA LEU A 86 -1.45 -1.72 14.04
C LEU A 86 -1.78 -0.26 13.71
N ILE A 87 -2.62 0.00 12.70
CA ILE A 87 -3.00 1.37 12.31
C ILE A 87 -3.78 2.07 13.42
N VAL A 88 -4.73 1.40 14.07
CA VAL A 88 -5.46 1.93 15.24
C VAL A 88 -4.47 2.35 16.33
N SER A 89 -3.53 1.48 16.68
CA SER A 89 -2.50 1.76 17.70
C SER A 89 -1.57 2.91 17.32
N LEU A 90 -1.14 2.98 16.06
CA LEU A 90 -0.20 4.02 15.62
C LEU A 90 -0.88 5.39 15.49
N SER A 91 -2.12 5.43 15.00
CA SER A 91 -2.87 6.65 14.73
C SER A 91 -3.58 7.24 15.95
N GLY A 92 -3.92 6.40 16.93
CA GLY A 92 -4.74 6.77 18.08
C GLY A 92 -6.22 7.02 17.74
N ILE A 93 -6.67 6.65 16.54
CA ILE A 93 -8.08 6.74 16.13
C ILE A 93 -8.73 5.38 16.38
N SER A 94 -9.91 5.36 17.02
CA SER A 94 -10.60 4.12 17.38
C SER A 94 -11.05 3.34 16.15
N ALA A 95 -11.14 2.01 16.29
CA ALA A 95 -11.60 1.12 15.22
C ALA A 95 -13.00 1.52 14.71
N ASP A 96 -13.92 1.87 15.61
CA ASP A 96 -15.29 2.26 15.27
C ASP A 96 -15.33 3.53 14.42
N THR A 97 -14.51 4.54 14.74
CA THR A 97 -14.40 5.76 13.94
C THR A 97 -13.83 5.49 12.55
N LEU A 98 -12.86 4.57 12.44
CA LEU A 98 -12.29 4.20 11.14
C LEU A 98 -13.30 3.43 10.28
N LYS A 99 -14.13 2.59 10.90
CA LYS A 99 -15.14 1.77 10.22
C LYS A 99 -16.22 2.55 9.49
N VAL A 100 -16.47 3.80 9.89
CA VAL A 100 -17.57 4.61 9.35
C VAL A 100 -17.14 5.68 8.35
N SER A 101 -15.84 5.89 8.08
CA SER A 101 -15.41 7.05 7.28
C SER A 101 -14.05 6.88 6.59
N PRO A 102 -14.00 6.82 5.25
CA PRO A 102 -12.75 6.85 4.49
C PRO A 102 -11.87 8.08 4.76
N VAL A 103 -12.48 9.23 5.10
CA VAL A 103 -11.72 10.44 5.49
C VAL A 103 -10.90 10.18 6.76
N HIS A 104 -11.50 9.57 7.78
CA HIS A 104 -10.77 9.18 8.99
C HIS A 104 -9.73 8.09 8.70
N GLN A 105 -9.98 7.21 7.72
CA GLN A 105 -8.98 6.22 7.30
C GLN A 105 -7.74 6.89 6.70
N VAL A 106 -7.90 7.91 5.85
CA VAL A 106 -6.77 8.68 5.29
C VAL A 106 -5.96 9.34 6.40
N GLN A 107 -6.63 9.96 7.37
CA GLN A 107 -5.98 10.57 8.54
C GLN A 107 -5.23 9.54 9.38
N ALA A 108 -5.82 8.37 9.64
CA ALA A 108 -5.17 7.32 10.39
C ALA A 108 -3.93 6.76 9.68
N MET A 109 -4.04 6.52 8.37
CA MET A 109 -2.91 6.07 7.57
C MET A 109 -1.79 7.11 7.59
N ALA A 110 -2.10 8.40 7.44
CA ALA A 110 -1.10 9.46 7.51
C ALA A 110 -0.36 9.50 8.85
N ARG A 111 -1.09 9.46 9.97
CA ARG A 111 -0.49 9.40 11.32
C ARG A 111 0.39 8.17 11.50
N ALA A 112 -0.08 7.01 11.05
CA ALA A 112 0.66 5.77 11.16
C ALA A 112 1.95 5.80 10.32
N TYR A 113 1.85 6.27 9.08
CA TYR A 113 2.97 6.41 8.16
C TYR A 113 4.03 7.35 8.73
N GLU A 114 3.63 8.54 9.17
CA GLU A 114 4.55 9.52 9.76
C GLU A 114 5.23 8.97 11.02
N LYS A 115 4.49 8.26 11.89
CA LYS A 115 5.05 7.62 13.10
C LYS A 115 6.10 6.58 12.75
N ARG A 116 5.90 5.81 11.67
CA ARG A 116 6.89 4.84 11.16
C ARG A 116 8.11 5.53 10.56
N MET A 117 7.92 6.59 9.77
CA MET A 117 9.03 7.40 9.26
C MET A 117 9.89 7.97 10.39
N LYS A 118 9.25 8.53 11.43
CA LYS A 118 9.94 9.06 12.63
C LYS A 118 10.73 7.96 13.34
N ALA A 119 10.13 6.80 13.58
CA ALA A 119 10.80 5.66 14.22
C ALA A 119 12.03 5.18 13.44
N ARG A 120 11.97 5.22 12.10
CA ARG A 120 13.06 4.85 11.20
C ARG A 120 14.03 5.98 10.89
N ARG A 121 13.79 7.19 11.41
CA ARG A 121 14.57 8.41 11.13
C ARG A 121 14.68 8.73 9.63
N LEU A 122 13.63 8.43 8.88
CA LEU A 122 13.59 8.68 7.44
C LEU A 122 13.29 10.14 7.12
N SER A 123 14.00 10.66 6.13
CA SER A 123 13.71 11.94 5.46
C SER A 123 12.56 11.74 4.46
N PRO A 124 11.74 12.77 4.15
CA PRO A 124 10.77 12.70 3.05
C PRO A 124 11.42 12.29 1.72
N ASP A 125 12.63 12.80 1.44
CA ASP A 125 13.33 12.58 0.16
C ASP A 125 14.02 11.20 0.07
N ASP A 126 14.05 10.42 1.15
CA ASP A 126 14.59 9.06 1.13
C ASP A 126 13.56 8.08 0.54
N HIS A 127 13.24 8.29 -0.75
CA HIS A 127 12.24 7.50 -1.48
C HIS A 127 12.52 6.01 -1.42
N ARG A 128 13.79 5.60 -1.46
CA ARG A 128 14.19 4.19 -1.35
C ARG A 128 13.95 3.65 0.07
N GLY A 129 14.30 4.42 1.09
CA GLY A 129 14.08 4.06 2.50
C GLY A 129 12.61 3.91 2.89
N GLN A 130 11.70 4.60 2.19
CA GLN A 130 10.25 4.47 2.41
C GLN A 130 9.72 3.04 2.21
N ALA A 131 10.44 2.16 1.48
CA ALA A 131 10.10 0.74 1.38
C ALA A 131 9.89 0.09 2.75
N ALA A 132 10.69 0.48 3.73
CA ALA A 132 10.61 -0.02 5.10
C ALA A 132 9.32 0.40 5.81
N VAL A 133 8.77 1.58 5.48
CA VAL A 133 7.48 2.04 6.01
C VAL A 133 6.33 1.26 5.38
N PHE A 134 6.36 1.05 4.07
CA PHE A 134 5.35 0.24 3.36
C PHE A 134 5.30 -1.18 3.92
N VAL A 135 6.45 -1.83 4.12
CA VAL A 135 6.51 -3.17 4.73
C VAL A 135 6.03 -3.16 6.18
N ASP A 136 6.32 -2.11 6.96
CA ASP A 136 5.86 -2.03 8.35
C ASP A 136 4.32 -2.04 8.48
N ILE A 137 3.62 -1.40 7.55
CA ILE A 137 2.16 -1.24 7.56
C ILE A 137 1.41 -2.27 6.69
N SER A 138 2.14 -3.08 5.92
CA SER A 138 1.57 -4.15 5.10
C SER A 138 0.90 -5.24 5.94
N TYR A 139 -0.18 -5.82 5.39
CA TYR A 139 -0.78 -7.04 5.94
C TYR A 139 -0.02 -8.31 5.53
N ILE A 140 0.93 -8.23 4.58
CA ILE A 140 1.64 -9.40 4.08
C ILE A 140 2.63 -9.90 5.14
N PRO A 141 2.66 -11.22 5.43
CA PRO A 141 3.63 -11.79 6.37
C PRO A 141 5.08 -11.51 5.97
N LEU A 142 5.93 -11.25 6.96
CA LEU A 142 7.35 -10.91 6.72
C LEU A 142 8.17 -12.07 6.14
N TRP A 143 7.69 -13.31 6.30
CA TRP A 143 8.31 -14.49 5.70
C TRP A 143 7.93 -14.66 4.21
N ASP A 144 6.84 -14.05 3.75
CA ASP A 144 6.43 -14.09 2.35
C ASP A 144 7.08 -12.94 1.57
N THR A 145 8.38 -13.09 1.33
CA THR A 145 9.18 -12.09 0.62
C THR A 145 8.72 -11.88 -0.83
N SER A 146 8.06 -12.89 -1.42
CA SER A 146 7.56 -12.81 -2.80
C SER A 146 6.34 -11.91 -2.88
N ALA A 147 5.36 -12.12 -2.00
CA ALA A 147 4.17 -11.26 -1.92
C ALA A 147 4.53 -9.82 -1.54
N LEU A 148 5.45 -9.62 -0.58
CA LEU A 148 5.94 -8.27 -0.23
C LEU A 148 6.59 -7.56 -1.42
N ARG A 149 7.36 -8.28 -2.23
CA ARG A 149 7.99 -7.70 -3.41
C ARG A 149 6.97 -7.29 -4.46
N ILE A 150 5.92 -8.08 -4.68
CA ILE A 150 4.83 -7.74 -5.60
C ILE A 150 4.11 -6.47 -5.13
N GLU A 151 3.79 -6.37 -3.83
CA GLU A 151 3.16 -5.17 -3.28
C GLU A 151 4.04 -3.93 -3.45
N LEU A 152 5.33 -4.01 -3.07
CA LEU A 152 6.27 -2.91 -3.24
C LEU A 152 6.42 -2.51 -4.71
N GLN A 153 6.52 -3.46 -5.63
CA GLN A 153 6.58 -3.14 -7.06
C GLN A 153 5.32 -2.39 -7.52
N GLY A 154 4.14 -2.78 -7.04
CA GLY A 154 2.89 -2.07 -7.32
C GLY A 154 2.92 -0.62 -6.82
N LEU A 155 3.37 -0.41 -5.58
CA LEU A 155 3.51 0.90 -4.96
C LEU A 155 4.51 1.78 -5.72
N TYR A 156 5.72 1.29 -5.97
CA TYR A 156 6.76 2.08 -6.64
C TYR A 156 6.43 2.33 -8.11
N ARG A 157 5.78 1.39 -8.81
CA ARG A 157 5.29 1.64 -10.16
C ARG A 157 4.35 2.84 -10.19
N PHE A 158 3.43 2.96 -9.24
CA PHE A 158 2.56 4.14 -9.13
C PHE A 158 3.36 5.42 -8.84
N LEU A 159 4.30 5.35 -7.89
CA LEU A 159 5.06 6.51 -7.42
C LEU A 159 6.07 7.05 -8.44
N THR A 160 6.54 6.22 -9.36
CA THR A 160 7.48 6.61 -10.43
C THR A 160 6.76 6.97 -11.73
N ASP A 161 5.46 6.71 -11.84
CA ASP A 161 4.68 6.96 -13.06
C ASP A 161 4.30 8.45 -13.18
N SER A 162 4.77 9.09 -14.25
CA SER A 162 4.49 10.51 -14.53
C SER A 162 3.01 10.83 -14.75
N VAL A 163 2.20 9.86 -15.21
CA VAL A 163 0.75 10.00 -15.39
C VAL A 163 0.06 10.02 -14.03
N ALA A 164 0.42 9.10 -13.13
CA ALA A 164 -0.09 9.10 -11.75
C ALA A 164 0.30 10.41 -11.03
N ALA A 165 1.58 10.77 -11.12
CA ALA A 165 2.13 11.98 -10.52
C ALA A 165 1.36 13.24 -10.95
N ARG A 166 1.07 13.37 -12.24
CA ARG A 166 0.25 14.45 -12.78
C ARG A 166 -1.20 14.40 -12.32
N LYS A 167 -1.82 13.21 -12.34
CA LYS A 167 -3.22 12.99 -11.95
C LYS A 167 -3.47 13.36 -10.48
N TYR A 168 -2.53 13.02 -9.59
CA TYR A 168 -2.71 13.14 -8.14
C TYR A 168 -1.85 14.24 -7.49
N GLY A 169 -1.14 15.04 -8.29
CA GLY A 169 -0.46 16.26 -7.80
C GLY A 169 0.78 16.00 -6.94
N PHE A 170 1.63 15.08 -7.37
CA PHE A 170 2.94 14.82 -6.75
C PHE A 170 4.06 14.80 -7.80
N THR A 171 5.32 14.87 -7.36
CA THR A 171 6.49 14.72 -8.24
C THR A 171 6.86 13.24 -8.30
N PRO A 172 7.10 12.64 -9.48
CA PRO A 172 7.53 11.25 -9.58
C PRO A 172 8.73 10.98 -8.67
N TRP A 173 8.68 9.89 -7.91
CA TRP A 173 9.76 9.55 -6.99
C TRP A 173 11.01 9.18 -7.78
N ASN A 174 12.14 9.79 -7.41
CA ASN A 174 13.43 9.50 -8.02
C ASN A 174 14.03 8.20 -7.46
N VAL A 175 13.54 7.07 -7.93
CA VAL A 175 13.98 5.73 -7.53
C VAL A 175 13.61 4.73 -8.63
N SER A 176 14.48 3.79 -8.94
CA SER A 176 14.15 2.70 -9.86
C SER A 176 13.33 1.63 -9.12
N PRO A 177 12.13 1.23 -9.60
CA PRO A 177 11.35 0.17 -8.96
C PRO A 177 12.09 -1.16 -8.85
N ALA A 178 13.03 -1.43 -9.77
CA ALA A 178 13.87 -2.63 -9.75
C ALA A 178 14.94 -2.63 -8.65
N GLU A 179 15.27 -1.44 -8.11
CA GLU A 179 16.37 -1.23 -7.16
C GLU A 179 15.92 -1.09 -5.71
N VAL A 180 14.61 -1.20 -5.46
CA VAL A 180 14.01 -1.15 -4.12
C VAL A 180 14.29 -2.49 -3.43
N PRO A 181 15.22 -2.55 -2.45
CA PRO A 181 15.50 -3.77 -1.74
C PRO A 181 14.33 -4.10 -0.82
N LEU A 182 14.08 -5.39 -0.59
CA LEU A 182 13.24 -5.79 0.53
C LEU A 182 13.92 -5.34 1.83
N PRO A 183 13.26 -4.50 2.65
CA PRO A 183 13.84 -4.05 3.90
C PRO A 183 13.99 -5.25 4.85
N ILE A 184 15.11 -5.31 5.56
CA ILE A 184 15.34 -6.34 6.57
C ILE A 184 14.26 -6.17 7.67
N PRO A 185 13.47 -7.21 7.99
CA PRO A 185 12.46 -7.10 9.01
C PRO A 185 13.11 -6.83 10.37
N THR A 186 12.65 -5.81 11.09
CA THR A 186 13.22 -5.42 12.39
C THR A 186 12.80 -6.33 13.54
N ARG A 187 11.99 -7.38 13.28
CA ARG A 187 11.66 -8.45 14.23
C ARG A 187 11.15 -9.70 13.51
N PRO A 188 11.62 -10.91 13.84
CA PRO A 188 10.97 -12.13 13.40
C PRO A 188 9.63 -12.28 14.15
N GLN A 189 8.51 -12.07 13.47
CA GLN A 189 7.21 -12.55 13.96
C GLN A 189 7.03 -13.99 13.48
N ARG A 190 7.42 -14.97 14.31
CA ARG A 190 6.83 -16.32 14.18
C ARG A 190 5.39 -16.19 14.63
N VAL A 191 4.44 -16.21 13.69
CA VAL A 191 3.08 -16.59 14.03
C VAL A 191 3.16 -18.09 14.33
N PRO A 192 2.82 -18.57 15.53
CA PRO A 192 2.74 -20.00 15.76
C PRO A 192 1.67 -20.56 14.83
N MET A 193 2.07 -21.43 13.91
CA MET A 193 1.16 -22.24 13.12
C MET A 193 0.37 -23.09 14.12
N ARG A 194 -0.95 -22.86 14.25
CA ARG A 194 -1.82 -23.79 14.97
C ARG A 194 -1.76 -25.12 14.23
N GLN A 195 -1.24 -26.16 14.88
CA GLN A 195 -1.14 -27.52 14.34
C GLN A 195 -2.50 -28.26 14.40
N ASP A 196 -3.56 -27.57 14.80
CA ASP A 196 -4.82 -28.15 15.22
C ASP A 196 -5.75 -28.58 14.05
N ILE A 197 -5.31 -28.46 12.80
CA ILE A 197 -6.18 -28.69 11.62
C ILE A 197 -6.12 -30.13 11.08
N PHE A 198 -5.21 -30.99 11.59
CA PHE A 198 -5.21 -32.42 11.25
C PHE A 198 -5.53 -33.27 12.48
N SER A 199 -6.76 -33.19 12.97
CA SER A 199 -7.31 -34.16 13.92
C SER A 199 -8.83 -34.23 13.78
N ARG A 200 -9.30 -34.87 12.70
CA ARG A 200 -10.57 -35.61 12.63
C ARG A 200 -10.41 -36.78 11.68
#